data_AF-A0A3A5R149-F1
#
_entry.id   AF-A0A3A5R149-F1
#
_cell.length_a   1.000
_cell.length_b   1.000
_cell.length_c   1.000
_cell.angle_alpha   90.00
_cell.angle_beta   90.00
_cell.angle_gamma   90.00
#
_symmetry.space_group_name_H-M   'P 1'
#
loop_
_entity.id
_entity.type
_entity.pdbx_description
1 polymer ?
#
loop_
_entity_poly.entity_id
_entity_poly.type
_entity_poly.pdbx_seq_one_letter_code
_entity_poly.pdbx_strand_id
1 'polypeptide(L)'
;MSSNTNSKNKAMTWQALCLMAYTVVWGFGNTVNGFANQGLKVVVSWMILFLFYFIPYTLMVGEMGATFENGAGGVSSWIKETMSSKLAFFAGWTFWVVNIPYLAQKPQNILIAMGWAIFQNDQLTTMISPMMLQLISLGIFMFFMWYAAQGVSALKRIGSIAGSFMFIMSILYVLLVLAAPYITEAKTFSYSLSWDTFMPNFNFEYMTTLSILVFAVGGCERIAPYVTNLQNPDKEFPRAMIVMTAMVAVTAVLGTFAMGLMFDPNNVPKDLMMNGAYYCFAKLGAYYGVGRAFVILYAICQFFGQAATLAISIDAPIKFLLSDVDPKFVPHSFTKINEKGIPVSGYKLTGILVSILIIVPALGIGDMTTLYIWLLRLNAICMPLSYLWVFLAYMALKRAKKAYSSSYYLTKSKGTGFMIGFWCFALTTFASLMGMVPYGVEMYSSTWWFQMIMNVVTPVILLGIGLIFPILARRERERLGETA
;
A
#
# COMPACT_ATOMS: atom_id res chain seq x y z
N MET A 1 29.65 -35.36 13.26
CA MET A 1 28.65 -35.11 14.32
C MET A 1 27.58 -34.20 13.78
N SER A 2 26.38 -34.75 13.59
CA SER A 2 25.19 -34.07 13.09
C SER A 2 24.64 -33.09 14.13
N SER A 3 24.69 -31.79 13.86
CA SER A 3 23.91 -30.81 14.62
C SER A 3 22.48 -30.77 14.06
N ASN A 4 21.64 -31.61 14.66
CA ASN A 4 20.19 -31.47 14.66
C ASN A 4 19.81 -30.05 15.10
N THR A 5 19.48 -29.17 14.16
CA THR A 5 18.75 -27.92 14.44
C THR A 5 17.30 -28.11 14.00
N ASN A 6 16.63 -29.04 14.70
CA ASN A 6 15.19 -29.18 14.67
C ASN A 6 14.57 -28.05 15.52
N SER A 7 14.75 -26.78 15.13
CA SER A 7 13.82 -25.76 15.57
C SER A 7 12.56 -25.97 14.73
N LYS A 8 11.59 -26.70 15.28
CA LYS A 8 10.20 -26.63 14.80
C LYS A 8 9.77 -25.17 14.92
N ASN A 9 10.04 -24.35 13.91
CA ASN A 9 9.29 -23.11 13.71
C ASN A 9 7.84 -23.57 13.67
N LYS A 10 7.04 -23.17 14.67
CA LYS A 10 5.60 -23.47 14.66
C LYS A 10 5.07 -23.00 13.31
N ALA A 11 4.63 -23.95 12.49
CA ALA A 11 4.02 -23.63 11.22
C ALA A 11 2.89 -22.62 11.48
N MET A 12 2.90 -21.55 10.69
CA MET A 12 1.98 -20.44 10.86
C MET A 12 0.56 -20.93 10.59
N THR A 13 -0.40 -20.48 11.40
CA THR A 13 -1.80 -20.82 11.17
C THR A 13 -2.37 -19.98 10.04
N TRP A 14 -3.32 -20.52 9.27
CA TRP A 14 -4.00 -19.78 8.21
C TRP A 14 -4.75 -18.55 8.73
N GLN A 15 -5.22 -18.58 9.99
CA GLN A 15 -5.83 -17.43 10.66
C GLN A 15 -4.82 -16.31 10.88
N ALA A 16 -3.60 -16.64 11.31
CA ALA A 16 -2.53 -15.65 11.46
C ALA A 16 -2.17 -15.03 10.10
N LEU A 17 -2.06 -15.84 9.06
CA LEU A 17 -1.86 -15.35 7.69
C LEU A 17 -3.02 -14.44 7.24
N CYS A 18 -4.26 -14.82 7.50
CA CYS A 18 -5.45 -14.05 7.17
C CYS A 18 -5.43 -12.66 7.83
N LEU A 19 -5.07 -12.60 9.12
CA LEU A 19 -4.93 -11.33 9.85
C LEU A 19 -3.78 -10.48 9.29
N MET A 20 -2.63 -11.10 8.98
CA MET A 20 -1.52 -10.40 8.34
C MET A 20 -1.92 -9.81 6.98
N ALA A 21 -2.60 -10.61 6.14
CA ALA A 21 -3.10 -10.18 4.84
C ALA A 21 -4.11 -9.03 4.98
N TYR A 22 -5.03 -9.12 5.95
CA TYR A 22 -5.96 -8.03 6.23
C TYR A 22 -5.21 -6.75 6.57
N THR A 23 -4.23 -6.78 7.47
CA THR A 23 -3.50 -5.56 7.88
C THR A 23 -2.61 -4.96 6.78
N VAL A 24 -2.23 -5.77 5.79
CA VAL A 24 -1.48 -5.31 4.62
C VAL A 24 -2.38 -4.62 3.61
N VAL A 25 -3.60 -5.14 3.42
CA VAL A 25 -4.56 -4.64 2.43
C VAL A 25 -5.38 -3.48 2.97
N TRP A 26 -5.90 -3.63 4.19
CA TRP A 26 -6.90 -2.74 4.75
C TRP A 26 -6.52 -2.18 6.11
N GLY A 27 -6.80 -0.91 6.29
CA GLY A 27 -6.62 -0.20 7.55
C GLY A 27 -7.60 0.96 7.67
N PHE A 28 -7.67 1.52 8.87
CA PHE A 28 -8.61 2.61 9.17
C PHE A 28 -8.48 3.81 8.22
N GLY A 29 -7.25 4.18 7.84
CA GLY A 29 -6.99 5.24 6.88
C GLY A 29 -7.66 5.04 5.52
N ASN A 30 -7.85 3.80 5.05
CA ASN A 30 -8.51 3.53 3.77
C ASN A 30 -10.00 3.90 3.82
N THR A 31 -10.65 3.67 4.96
CA THR A 31 -12.05 4.07 5.19
C THR A 31 -12.18 5.58 5.18
N VAL A 32 -11.30 6.27 5.92
CA VAL A 32 -11.26 7.73 5.98
C VAL A 32 -11.02 8.32 4.59
N ASN A 33 -10.03 7.80 3.86
CA ASN A 33 -9.68 8.28 2.53
C ASN A 33 -10.80 8.04 1.51
N GLY A 34 -11.46 6.88 1.55
CA GLY A 34 -12.62 6.59 0.70
C GLY A 34 -13.75 7.58 0.94
N PHE A 35 -14.14 7.79 2.20
CA PHE A 35 -15.16 8.77 2.56
C PHE A 35 -14.73 10.20 2.23
N ALA A 36 -13.47 10.57 2.46
CA ALA A 36 -12.97 11.90 2.12
C ALA A 36 -13.05 12.21 0.62
N ASN A 37 -12.98 11.18 -0.22
CA ASN A 37 -12.94 11.33 -1.67
C ASN A 37 -14.33 11.41 -2.31
N GLN A 38 -15.32 10.67 -1.80
CA GLN A 38 -16.65 10.57 -2.43
C GLN A 38 -17.83 10.64 -1.44
N GLY A 39 -17.58 10.93 -0.16
CA GLY A 39 -18.61 10.91 0.89
C GLY A 39 -19.28 9.54 1.01
N LEU A 40 -20.59 9.51 1.26
CA LEU A 40 -21.38 8.28 1.34
C LEU A 40 -21.50 7.55 -0.01
N LYS A 41 -21.32 8.23 -1.14
CA LYS A 41 -21.39 7.60 -2.47
C LYS A 41 -20.31 6.54 -2.68
N VAL A 42 -19.22 6.60 -1.90
CA VAL A 42 -18.17 5.59 -1.92
C VAL A 42 -18.68 4.19 -1.57
N VAL A 43 -19.81 4.04 -0.85
CA VAL A 43 -20.39 2.72 -0.53
C VAL A 43 -20.69 1.94 -1.81
N VAL A 44 -21.35 2.56 -2.79
CA VAL A 44 -21.66 1.89 -4.07
C VAL A 44 -20.37 1.65 -4.86
N SER A 45 -19.43 2.59 -4.84
CA SER A 45 -18.11 2.43 -5.47
C SER A 45 -17.35 1.23 -4.89
N TRP A 46 -17.39 1.04 -3.57
CA TRP A 46 -16.83 -0.13 -2.89
C TRP A 46 -17.51 -1.41 -3.35
N MET A 47 -18.84 -1.45 -3.40
CA MET A 47 -19.58 -2.65 -3.85
C MET A 47 -19.20 -3.04 -5.28
N ILE A 48 -19.12 -2.07 -6.19
CA ILE A 48 -18.69 -2.29 -7.58
C ILE A 48 -17.24 -2.80 -7.61
N LEU A 49 -16.31 -2.14 -6.92
CA LEU A 49 -14.91 -2.55 -6.91
C LEU A 49 -14.68 -3.90 -6.23
N PHE A 50 -15.43 -4.22 -5.18
CA PHE A 50 -15.33 -5.52 -4.55
C PHE A 50 -15.76 -6.62 -5.49
N LEU A 51 -16.92 -6.47 -6.13
CA LEU A 51 -17.46 -7.46 -7.04
C LEU A 51 -16.61 -7.63 -8.30
N PHE A 52 -16.22 -6.54 -8.94
CA PHE A 52 -15.61 -6.57 -10.27
C PHE A 52 -14.08 -6.48 -10.28
N TYR A 53 -13.43 -6.22 -9.13
CA TYR A 53 -11.97 -6.07 -9.07
C TYR A 53 -11.32 -6.81 -7.90
N PHE A 54 -11.70 -6.49 -6.66
CA PHE A 54 -10.99 -7.00 -5.48
C PHE A 54 -11.21 -8.49 -5.27
N ILE A 55 -12.45 -8.99 -5.35
CA ILE A 55 -12.74 -10.43 -5.27
C ILE A 55 -11.98 -11.20 -6.36
N PRO A 56 -12.09 -10.88 -7.66
CA PRO A 56 -11.31 -11.62 -8.66
C PRO A 56 -9.80 -11.52 -8.39
N TYR A 57 -9.29 -10.36 -7.98
CA TYR A 57 -7.88 -10.18 -7.65
C TYR A 57 -7.39 -11.09 -6.50
N THR A 58 -8.07 -11.09 -5.35
CA THR A 58 -7.64 -11.90 -4.20
C THR A 58 -7.75 -13.40 -4.48
N LEU A 59 -8.75 -13.81 -5.25
CA LEU A 59 -8.90 -15.22 -5.66
C LEU A 59 -7.84 -15.63 -6.69
N MET A 60 -7.43 -14.74 -7.60
CA MET A 60 -6.27 -14.98 -8.49
C MET A 60 -4.98 -15.17 -7.69
N VAL A 61 -4.75 -14.33 -6.68
CA VAL A 61 -3.61 -14.47 -5.76
C VAL A 61 -3.70 -15.78 -4.98
N GLY A 62 -4.88 -16.18 -4.51
CA GLY A 62 -5.11 -17.48 -3.88
C GLY A 62 -4.73 -18.65 -4.79
N GLU A 63 -5.14 -18.63 -6.06
CA GLU A 63 -4.80 -19.67 -7.04
C GLU A 63 -3.30 -19.71 -7.34
N MET A 64 -2.64 -18.56 -7.53
CA MET A 64 -1.20 -18.53 -7.74
C MET A 64 -0.41 -18.98 -6.52
N GLY A 65 -0.84 -18.57 -5.31
CA GLY A 65 -0.23 -19.01 -4.06
C GLY A 65 -0.33 -20.53 -3.87
N ALA A 66 -1.48 -21.13 -4.19
CA ALA A 66 -1.66 -22.59 -4.13
C ALA A 66 -0.88 -23.32 -5.24
N THR A 67 -0.75 -22.72 -6.43
CA THR A 67 0.01 -23.32 -7.54
C THR A 67 1.51 -23.32 -7.26
N PHE A 68 2.02 -22.22 -6.71
CA PHE A 68 3.45 -22.01 -6.43
C PHE A 68 3.74 -22.09 -4.93
N GLU A 69 3.20 -23.11 -4.27
CA GLU A 69 3.28 -23.29 -2.81
C GLU A 69 4.71 -23.38 -2.25
N ASN A 70 5.67 -23.79 -3.08
CA ASN A 70 7.09 -23.90 -2.72
C ASN A 70 7.89 -22.61 -3.01
N GLY A 71 7.27 -21.62 -3.65
CA GLY A 71 7.93 -20.39 -4.09
C GLY A 71 7.93 -19.30 -3.02
N ALA A 72 9.07 -19.03 -2.41
CA ALA A 72 9.22 -17.95 -1.42
C ALA A 72 9.31 -16.53 -2.04
N GLY A 73 9.55 -16.41 -3.35
CA GLY A 73 9.83 -15.13 -4.01
C GLY A 73 8.60 -14.43 -4.63
N GLY A 74 7.39 -14.74 -4.16
CA GLY A 74 6.15 -14.01 -4.50
C GLY A 74 5.93 -13.79 -6.00
N VAL A 75 5.52 -12.58 -6.38
CA VAL A 75 5.14 -12.24 -7.77
C VAL A 75 6.30 -12.36 -8.76
N SER A 76 7.50 -11.96 -8.36
CA SER A 76 8.69 -12.09 -9.22
C SER A 76 8.98 -13.55 -9.55
N SER A 77 8.83 -14.46 -8.57
CA SER A 77 8.93 -15.90 -8.82
C SER A 77 7.81 -16.39 -9.75
N TRP A 78 6.56 -15.94 -9.56
CA TRP A 78 5.48 -16.32 -10.47
C TRP A 78 5.76 -15.91 -11.93
N ILE A 79 6.30 -14.71 -12.14
CA ILE A 79 6.69 -14.24 -13.49
C ILE A 79 7.90 -15.03 -14.04
N LYS A 80 8.87 -15.37 -13.18
CA LYS A 80 10.05 -16.16 -13.58
C LYS A 80 9.63 -17.55 -14.05
N GLU A 81 8.78 -18.22 -13.28
CA GLU A 81 8.27 -19.57 -13.57
C GLU A 81 7.37 -19.58 -14.83
N THR A 82 6.48 -18.59 -14.97
CA THR A 82 5.49 -18.61 -16.06
C THR A 82 5.96 -17.94 -17.35
N MET A 83 7.02 -17.12 -17.31
CA MET A 83 7.44 -16.31 -18.46
C MET A 83 8.96 -16.31 -18.68
N SER A 84 9.72 -15.48 -17.95
CA SER A 84 11.19 -15.36 -18.14
C SER A 84 11.88 -14.60 -17.00
N SER A 85 13.18 -14.86 -16.80
CA SER A 85 14.03 -14.13 -15.84
C SER A 85 14.10 -12.62 -16.13
N LYS A 86 14.06 -12.22 -17.40
CA LYS A 86 14.08 -10.80 -17.79
C LYS A 86 12.84 -10.05 -17.29
N LEU A 87 11.66 -10.66 -17.46
CA LEU A 87 10.41 -10.07 -16.96
C LEU A 87 10.34 -10.12 -15.44
N ALA A 88 10.89 -11.16 -14.81
CA ALA A 88 10.97 -11.26 -13.36
C ALA A 88 11.82 -10.13 -12.75
N PHE A 89 12.93 -9.74 -13.42
CA PHE A 89 13.70 -8.56 -13.05
C PHE A 89 12.84 -7.29 -13.12
N PHE A 90 12.10 -7.05 -14.20
CA PHE A 90 11.26 -5.85 -14.32
C PHE A 90 10.10 -5.84 -13.32
N ALA A 91 9.53 -7.01 -13.00
CA ALA A 91 8.55 -7.16 -11.93
C ALA A 91 9.18 -6.74 -10.59
N GLY A 92 10.30 -7.34 -10.20
CA GLY A 92 11.02 -6.99 -8.97
C GLY A 92 11.41 -5.51 -8.93
N TRP A 93 11.90 -4.96 -10.04
CA TRP A 93 12.26 -3.55 -10.15
C TRP A 93 11.05 -2.67 -9.89
N THR A 94 9.93 -2.94 -10.57
CA THR A 94 8.66 -2.23 -10.39
C THR A 94 8.23 -2.27 -8.93
N PHE A 95 8.22 -3.46 -8.31
CA PHE A 95 7.87 -3.61 -6.89
C PHE A 95 8.76 -2.77 -5.98
N TRP A 96 10.06 -2.65 -6.26
CA TRP A 96 10.94 -1.81 -5.46
C TRP A 96 10.68 -0.31 -5.70
N VAL A 97 10.70 0.16 -6.96
CA VAL A 97 10.62 1.61 -7.24
C VAL A 97 9.26 2.24 -6.95
N VAL A 98 8.16 1.50 -7.04
CA VAL A 98 6.84 2.05 -6.70
C VAL A 98 6.67 2.30 -5.20
N ASN A 99 7.57 1.77 -4.35
CA ASN A 99 7.62 2.12 -2.93
C ASN A 99 8.32 3.47 -2.67
N ILE A 100 8.97 4.11 -3.65
CA ILE A 100 9.65 5.40 -3.44
C ILE A 100 8.66 6.50 -2.98
N PRO A 101 7.50 6.73 -3.63
CA PRO A 101 6.46 7.63 -3.12
C PRO A 101 5.96 7.27 -1.72
N TYR A 102 5.90 5.98 -1.41
CA TYR A 102 5.47 5.50 -0.10
C TYR A 102 6.47 5.87 0.99
N LEU A 103 7.77 5.67 0.71
CA LEU A 103 8.86 6.06 1.60
C LEU A 103 8.93 7.57 1.82
N ALA A 104 8.64 8.38 0.79
CA ALA A 104 8.55 9.83 0.92
C ALA A 104 7.39 10.27 1.83
N GLN A 105 6.28 9.52 1.85
CA GLN A 105 5.09 9.88 2.62
C GLN A 105 5.18 9.50 4.11
N LYS A 106 5.86 8.41 4.45
CA LYS A 106 5.92 7.92 5.83
C LYS A 106 6.49 8.94 6.83
N PRO A 107 7.57 9.68 6.55
CA PRO A 107 8.05 10.73 7.44
C PRO A 107 7.00 11.78 7.78
N GLN A 108 6.18 12.19 6.81
CA GLN A 108 5.08 13.13 7.05
C GLN A 108 4.05 12.53 8.01
N ASN A 109 3.69 11.25 7.84
CA ASN A 109 2.78 10.57 8.75
C ASN A 109 3.35 10.44 10.18
N ILE A 110 4.66 10.20 10.32
CA ILE A 110 5.33 10.16 11.62
C ILE A 110 5.23 11.54 12.28
N LEU A 111 5.50 12.60 11.52
CA LEU A 111 5.44 13.97 12.02
C LEU A 111 4.02 14.39 12.41
N ILE A 112 3.01 14.08 11.59
CA ILE A 112 1.59 14.33 11.89
C ILE A 112 1.18 13.57 13.16
N ALA A 113 1.52 12.29 13.28
CA ALA A 113 1.21 11.50 14.46
C ALA A 113 1.86 12.09 15.73
N MET A 114 3.11 12.53 15.64
CA MET A 114 3.79 13.21 16.74
C MET A 114 3.11 14.54 17.10
N GLY A 115 2.69 15.33 16.11
CA GLY A 115 1.94 16.57 16.33
C GLY A 115 0.64 16.33 17.08
N TRP A 116 -0.14 15.33 16.66
CA TRP A 116 -1.37 14.94 17.35
C TRP A 116 -1.14 14.35 18.74
N ALA A 117 -0.03 13.66 18.98
CA ALA A 117 0.30 13.16 20.32
C ALA A 117 0.65 14.30 21.30
N ILE A 118 1.30 15.36 20.82
CA ILE A 118 1.77 16.48 21.65
C ILE A 118 0.69 17.56 21.80
N PHE A 119 0.21 18.10 20.67
CA PHE A 119 -0.72 19.24 20.64
C PHE A 119 -2.18 18.82 20.71
N GLN A 120 -2.47 17.54 20.44
CA GLN A 120 -3.83 16.98 20.43
C GLN A 120 -4.78 17.69 19.46
N ASN A 121 -4.24 18.34 18.44
CA ASN A 121 -4.93 19.06 17.37
C ASN A 121 -4.06 19.07 16.08
N ASP A 122 -4.56 19.70 15.03
CA ASP A 122 -3.97 19.80 13.70
C ASP A 122 -2.95 20.95 13.53
N GLN A 123 -2.67 21.72 14.59
CA GLN A 123 -1.91 22.97 14.52
C GLN A 123 -0.47 22.80 14.00
N LEU A 124 0.17 21.65 14.21
CA LEU A 124 1.53 21.42 13.69
C LEU A 124 1.60 21.62 12.17
N THR A 125 0.53 21.28 11.45
CA THR A 125 0.48 21.37 9.99
C THR A 125 0.19 22.78 9.47
N THR A 126 -0.24 23.69 10.36
CA THR A 126 -0.54 25.09 10.03
C THR A 126 0.51 26.07 10.58
N MET A 127 1.28 25.67 11.61
CA MET A 127 2.32 26.51 12.23
C MET A 127 3.64 26.57 11.45
N ILE A 128 3.88 25.64 10.52
CA ILE A 128 5.18 25.47 9.84
C ILE A 128 4.98 25.52 8.32
N SER A 129 5.89 26.19 7.61
CA SER A 129 5.85 26.22 6.14
C SER A 129 6.04 24.83 5.53
N PRO A 130 5.45 24.53 4.36
CA PRO A 130 5.58 23.22 3.70
C PRO A 130 7.04 22.81 3.48
N MET A 131 7.89 23.76 3.09
CA MET A 131 9.32 23.50 2.88
C MET A 131 10.04 23.09 4.16
N MET A 132 9.81 23.79 5.28
CA MET A 132 10.41 23.43 6.57
C MET A 132 9.93 22.05 7.03
N LEU A 133 8.64 21.74 6.82
CA LEU A 133 8.08 20.43 7.13
C LEU A 133 8.71 19.31 6.25
N GLN A 134 8.93 19.55 4.96
CA GLN A 134 9.63 18.60 4.09
C GLN A 134 11.11 18.43 4.48
N LEU A 135 11.79 19.48 4.92
CA LEU A 135 13.16 19.37 5.45
C LEU A 135 13.22 18.52 6.72
N ILE A 136 12.26 18.69 7.64
CA ILE A 136 12.13 17.83 8.83
C ILE A 136 11.82 16.38 8.40
N SER A 137 10.91 16.20 7.44
CA SER A 137 10.55 14.89 6.89
C SER A 137 11.76 14.20 6.24
N LEU A 138 12.60 14.95 5.54
CA LEU A 138 13.85 14.47 4.97
C LEU A 138 14.82 14.05 6.09
N GLY A 139 14.97 14.85 7.14
CA GLY A 139 15.78 14.50 8.30
C GLY A 139 15.34 13.20 8.98
N ILE A 140 14.03 13.04 9.19
CA ILE A 140 13.43 11.80 9.71
C ILE A 140 13.75 10.62 8.78
N PHE A 141 13.54 10.80 7.47
CA PHE A 141 13.84 9.75 6.50
C PHE A 141 15.31 9.32 6.52
N MET A 142 16.25 10.28 6.54
CA MET A 142 17.68 10.00 6.57
C MET A 142 18.08 9.29 7.87
N PHE A 143 17.48 9.66 9.01
CA PHE A 143 17.65 8.95 10.26
C PHE A 143 17.18 7.49 10.16
N PHE A 144 15.98 7.22 9.63
CA PHE A 144 15.47 5.86 9.49
C PHE A 144 16.23 5.04 8.43
N MET A 145 16.76 5.69 7.39
CA MET A 145 17.65 5.03 6.43
C MET A 145 18.95 4.58 7.10
N TRP A 146 19.58 5.47 7.87
CA TRP A 146 20.75 5.13 8.66
C TRP A 146 20.43 4.00 9.65
N TYR A 147 19.30 4.10 10.37
CA TYR A 147 18.86 3.08 11.32
C TYR A 147 18.64 1.72 10.65
N ALA A 148 17.95 1.69 9.51
CA ALA A 148 17.72 0.47 8.74
C ALA A 148 19.04 -0.15 8.25
N ALA A 149 20.01 0.68 7.87
CA ALA A 149 21.35 0.21 7.49
C ALA A 149 22.15 -0.39 8.65
N GLN A 150 21.75 -0.17 9.91
CA GLN A 150 22.36 -0.81 11.07
C GLN A 150 21.79 -2.21 11.38
N GLY A 151 20.69 -2.62 10.73
CA GLY A 151 20.08 -3.94 10.95
C GLY A 151 19.43 -4.12 12.34
N VAL A 152 19.06 -3.03 13.01
CA VAL A 152 18.52 -3.09 14.38
C VAL A 152 17.06 -3.55 14.37
N SER A 153 16.75 -4.57 15.18
CA SER A 153 15.44 -5.25 15.18
C SER A 153 14.42 -4.67 16.18
N ALA A 154 14.78 -3.67 16.98
CA ALA A 154 13.92 -3.11 18.03
C ALA A 154 12.60 -2.55 17.49
N LEU A 155 12.65 -1.82 16.37
CA LEU A 155 11.45 -1.30 15.70
C LEU A 155 10.52 -2.40 15.20
N LYS A 156 11.02 -3.59 14.86
CA LYS A 156 10.17 -4.70 14.40
C LYS A 156 9.21 -5.17 15.51
N ARG A 157 9.68 -5.25 16.76
CA ARG A 157 8.84 -5.64 17.91
C ARG A 157 7.83 -4.56 18.26
N ILE A 158 8.28 -3.32 18.35
CA ILE A 158 7.41 -2.17 18.67
C ILE A 158 6.36 -1.99 17.57
N GLY A 159 6.76 -2.11 16.30
CA GLY A 159 5.86 -2.05 15.15
C GLY A 159 4.81 -3.14 15.13
N SER A 160 5.16 -4.37 15.54
CA SER A 160 4.18 -5.47 15.64
C SER A 160 3.10 -5.18 16.68
N ILE A 161 3.49 -4.65 17.85
CA ILE A 161 2.55 -4.25 18.91
C ILE A 161 1.67 -3.11 18.43
N ALA A 162 2.28 -2.07 17.85
CA ALA A 162 1.57 -0.91 17.31
C ALA A 162 0.57 -1.32 16.21
N GLY A 163 0.99 -2.18 15.27
CA GLY A 163 0.14 -2.69 14.19
C GLY A 163 -1.03 -3.54 14.70
N SER A 164 -0.79 -4.39 15.70
CA SER A 164 -1.84 -5.18 16.34
C SER A 164 -2.86 -4.28 17.05
N PHE A 165 -2.39 -3.26 17.75
CA PHE A 165 -3.25 -2.26 18.38
C PHE A 165 -4.07 -1.48 17.35
N MET A 166 -3.44 -1.04 16.26
CA MET A 166 -4.14 -0.35 15.17
C MET A 166 -5.22 -1.21 14.52
N PHE A 167 -4.96 -2.50 14.32
CA PHE A 167 -5.97 -3.45 13.83
C PHE A 167 -7.17 -3.51 14.76
N ILE A 168 -6.93 -3.74 16.06
CA ILE A 168 -7.99 -3.80 17.08
C ILE A 168 -8.78 -2.48 17.11
N MET A 169 -8.08 -1.34 17.14
CA MET A 169 -8.70 -0.02 17.14
C MET A 169 -9.53 0.23 15.89
N SER A 170 -9.14 -0.28 14.73
CA SER A 170 -9.91 -0.11 13.48
C SER A 170 -11.26 -0.82 13.53
N ILE A 171 -11.33 -2.03 14.11
CA ILE A 171 -12.57 -2.78 14.26
C ILE A 171 -13.42 -2.18 15.38
N LEU A 172 -12.80 -1.90 16.54
CA LEU A 172 -13.49 -1.27 17.67
C LEU A 172 -14.09 0.08 17.30
N TYR A 173 -13.37 0.88 16.50
CA TYR A 173 -13.88 2.15 16.00
C TYR A 173 -15.24 1.99 15.31
N VAL A 174 -15.35 1.05 14.36
CA VAL A 174 -16.60 0.84 13.60
C VAL A 174 -17.73 0.46 14.56
N LEU A 175 -17.47 -0.46 15.49
CA LEU A 175 -18.46 -0.91 16.45
C LEU A 175 -18.92 0.21 17.39
N LEU A 176 -17.99 0.99 17.93
CA LEU A 176 -18.29 2.07 18.87
C LEU A 176 -19.03 3.21 18.18
N VAL A 177 -18.66 3.60 16.96
CA VAL A 177 -19.37 4.67 16.25
C VAL A 177 -20.81 4.26 15.93
N LEU A 178 -21.03 3.03 15.47
CA LEU A 178 -22.38 2.54 15.16
C LEU A 178 -23.23 2.37 16.43
N ALA A 179 -22.62 2.05 17.57
CA ALA A 179 -23.30 1.91 18.85
C ALA A 179 -23.60 3.26 19.53
N ALA A 180 -22.75 4.28 19.32
CA ALA A 180 -22.82 5.56 20.03
C ALA A 180 -24.23 6.22 20.06
N PRO A 181 -25.00 6.29 18.95
CA PRO A 181 -26.35 6.86 18.97
C PRO A 181 -27.34 6.15 19.90
N TYR A 182 -27.08 4.88 20.24
CA TYR A 182 -27.99 4.04 21.02
C TYR A 182 -27.62 3.94 22.48
N ILE A 183 -26.35 4.19 22.83
CA ILE A 183 -25.81 3.99 24.19
C ILE A 183 -25.21 5.26 24.79
N THR A 184 -25.15 6.36 24.03
CA THR A 184 -24.68 7.67 24.50
C THR A 184 -25.56 8.80 23.96
N GLU A 185 -25.34 10.03 24.42
CA GLU A 185 -26.00 11.25 23.91
C GLU A 185 -25.31 11.81 22.65
N ALA A 186 -24.67 10.94 21.85
CA ALA A 186 -23.91 11.34 20.68
C ALA A 186 -24.78 12.05 19.63
N LYS A 187 -24.49 13.32 19.39
CA LYS A 187 -25.01 14.04 18.23
C LYS A 187 -24.32 13.52 16.97
N THR A 188 -25.05 12.75 16.18
CA THR A 188 -24.61 12.21 14.91
C THR A 188 -25.36 12.86 13.74
N PHE A 189 -24.75 12.80 12.57
CA PHE A 189 -25.43 13.16 11.33
C PHE A 189 -26.43 12.08 10.96
N SER A 190 -27.59 12.50 10.45
CA SER A 190 -28.54 11.61 9.80
C SER A 190 -28.40 11.74 8.29
N TYR A 191 -28.54 10.63 7.60
CA TYR A 191 -28.59 10.58 6.15
C TYR A 191 -29.76 9.71 5.72
N SER A 192 -30.42 10.09 4.63
CA SER A 192 -31.49 9.26 4.07
C SER A 192 -30.91 8.01 3.44
N LEU A 193 -31.54 6.86 3.67
CA LEU A 193 -31.23 5.64 2.91
C LEU A 193 -31.88 5.68 1.51
N SER A 194 -31.51 6.70 0.72
CA SER A 194 -32.06 6.94 -0.62
C SER A 194 -31.02 6.65 -1.70
N TRP A 195 -31.51 6.37 -2.92
CA TRP A 195 -30.66 6.12 -4.08
C TRP A 195 -29.69 7.28 -4.36
N ASP A 196 -30.16 8.52 -4.25
CA ASP A 196 -29.37 9.72 -4.53
C ASP A 196 -28.22 9.94 -3.54
N THR A 197 -28.37 9.44 -2.30
CA THR A 197 -27.33 9.53 -1.25
C THR A 197 -26.13 8.66 -1.58
N PHE A 198 -26.36 7.50 -2.20
CA PHE A 198 -25.33 6.49 -2.42
C PHE A 198 -24.86 6.37 -3.86
N MET A 199 -25.67 6.78 -4.84
CA MET A 199 -25.32 6.62 -6.24
C MET A 199 -24.24 7.62 -6.66
N PRO A 200 -23.02 7.17 -7.04
CA PRO A 200 -22.01 8.05 -7.61
C PRO A 200 -22.47 8.60 -8.96
N ASN A 201 -22.05 9.83 -9.24
CA ASN A 201 -22.12 10.36 -10.60
C ASN A 201 -20.95 9.78 -11.38
N PHE A 202 -21.19 8.90 -12.35
CA PHE A 202 -20.15 8.29 -13.19
C PHE A 202 -19.61 9.29 -14.24
N ASN A 203 -19.13 10.44 -13.79
CA ASN A 203 -18.53 11.49 -14.61
C ASN A 203 -17.00 11.32 -14.67
N PHE A 204 -16.33 12.20 -15.43
CA PHE A 204 -14.87 12.19 -15.56
C PHE A 204 -14.16 12.32 -14.21
N GLU A 205 -14.70 13.15 -13.32
CA GLU A 205 -14.20 13.37 -11.97
C GLU A 205 -14.23 12.09 -11.13
N TYR A 206 -15.32 11.31 -11.16
CA TYR A 206 -15.37 9.99 -10.53
C TYR A 206 -14.26 9.06 -11.05
N MET A 207 -13.99 9.08 -12.35
CA MET A 207 -12.96 8.22 -12.93
C MET A 207 -11.56 8.54 -12.40
N THR A 208 -11.23 9.81 -12.14
CA THR A 208 -9.91 10.19 -11.56
C THR A 208 -9.75 9.69 -10.12
N THR A 209 -10.85 9.53 -9.40
CA THR A 209 -10.86 9.03 -8.02
C THR A 209 -10.70 7.51 -7.89
N LEU A 210 -10.86 6.74 -8.97
CA LEU A 210 -10.74 5.27 -8.95
C LEU A 210 -9.36 4.77 -8.51
N SER A 211 -8.30 5.53 -8.83
CA SER A 211 -6.92 5.23 -8.41
C SER A 211 -6.81 4.97 -6.90
N ILE A 212 -7.37 5.86 -6.08
CA ILE A 212 -7.35 5.74 -4.61
C ILE A 212 -8.10 4.48 -4.17
N LEU A 213 -9.22 4.17 -4.79
CA LEU A 213 -10.02 3.01 -4.41
C LEU A 213 -9.34 1.68 -4.79
N VAL A 214 -8.73 1.61 -5.98
CA VAL A 214 -7.92 0.46 -6.42
C VAL A 214 -6.70 0.28 -5.52
N PHE A 215 -6.05 1.37 -5.14
CA PHE A 215 -4.92 1.37 -4.21
C PHE A 215 -5.31 0.87 -2.82
N ALA A 216 -6.46 1.31 -2.30
CA ALA A 216 -6.94 0.97 -0.97
C ALA A 216 -7.26 -0.51 -0.74
N VAL A 217 -7.49 -1.27 -1.82
CA VAL A 217 -7.77 -2.72 -1.76
C VAL A 217 -6.64 -3.55 -2.36
N GLY A 218 -5.53 -2.92 -2.72
CA GLY A 218 -4.36 -3.56 -3.30
C GLY A 218 -3.40 -4.14 -2.27
N GLY A 219 -2.48 -5.00 -2.72
CA GLY A 219 -1.36 -5.48 -1.89
C GLY A 219 -1.51 -6.86 -1.28
N CYS A 220 -2.60 -7.59 -1.55
CA CYS A 220 -2.80 -8.96 -1.02
C CYS A 220 -1.71 -9.94 -1.50
N GLU A 221 -1.05 -9.69 -2.63
CA GLU A 221 0.08 -10.47 -3.14
C GLU A 221 1.33 -10.38 -2.27
N ARG A 222 1.47 -9.33 -1.45
CA ARG A 222 2.67 -9.12 -0.61
C ARG A 222 2.82 -10.18 0.47
N ILE A 223 1.74 -10.91 0.80
CA ILE A 223 1.77 -12.02 1.74
C ILE A 223 2.10 -13.36 1.07
N ALA A 224 2.18 -13.42 -0.26
CA ALA A 224 2.51 -14.64 -1.00
C ALA A 224 3.81 -15.32 -0.52
N PRO A 225 4.90 -14.60 -0.20
CA PRO A 225 6.11 -15.22 0.36
C PRO A 225 5.90 -16.04 1.63
N TYR A 226 4.81 -15.81 2.37
CA TYR A 226 4.50 -16.54 3.60
C TYR A 226 3.74 -17.85 3.37
N VAL A 227 3.41 -18.19 2.12
CA VAL A 227 2.71 -19.44 1.76
C VAL A 227 3.48 -20.68 2.26
N THR A 228 4.80 -20.65 2.14
CA THR A 228 5.71 -21.73 2.56
C THR A 228 5.77 -21.95 4.08
N ASN A 229 5.24 -21.03 4.87
CA ASN A 229 5.21 -21.14 6.34
C ASN A 229 3.95 -21.85 6.87
N LEU A 230 3.00 -22.18 5.99
CA LEU A 230 1.77 -22.89 6.32
C LEU A 230 1.99 -24.41 6.41
N GLN A 231 1.08 -25.13 7.07
CA GLN A 231 1.14 -26.60 7.12
C GLN A 231 0.61 -27.22 5.85
N ASN A 232 -0.50 -26.69 5.32
CA ASN A 232 -1.12 -27.15 4.07
C ASN A 232 -1.31 -25.94 3.14
N PRO A 233 -0.21 -25.40 2.56
CA PRO A 233 -0.23 -24.13 1.85
C PRO A 233 -1.28 -24.06 0.72
N ASP A 234 -1.41 -25.16 -0.03
CA ASP A 234 -2.32 -25.32 -1.16
C ASP A 234 -3.81 -25.04 -0.82
N LYS A 235 -4.25 -25.35 0.40
CA LYS A 235 -5.63 -25.14 0.88
C LYS A 235 -5.76 -23.97 1.83
N GLU A 236 -4.78 -23.80 2.71
CA GLU A 236 -4.80 -22.81 3.78
C GLU A 236 -4.61 -21.39 3.24
N PHE A 237 -3.78 -21.21 2.21
CA PHE A 237 -3.54 -19.90 1.62
C PHE A 237 -4.78 -19.35 0.89
N PRO A 238 -5.44 -20.09 -0.02
CA PRO A 238 -6.70 -19.63 -0.62
C PRO A 238 -7.78 -19.35 0.41
N ARG A 239 -7.90 -20.19 1.45
CA ARG A 239 -8.87 -19.99 2.53
C ARG A 239 -8.62 -18.66 3.26
N ALA A 240 -7.36 -18.35 3.58
CA ALA A 240 -6.99 -17.09 4.18
C ALA A 240 -7.34 -15.90 3.26
N MET A 241 -7.14 -16.02 1.95
CA MET A 241 -7.50 -14.96 0.98
C MET A 241 -9.00 -14.70 0.91
N ILE A 242 -9.82 -15.75 0.88
CA ILE A 242 -11.29 -15.63 0.83
C ILE A 242 -11.81 -14.95 2.10
N VAL A 243 -11.37 -15.40 3.28
CA VAL A 243 -11.82 -14.84 4.56
C VAL A 243 -11.36 -13.39 4.71
N MET A 244 -10.12 -13.08 4.36
CA MET A 244 -9.60 -11.71 4.36
C MET A 244 -10.42 -10.81 3.44
N THR A 245 -10.77 -11.28 2.24
CA THR A 245 -11.60 -10.53 1.28
C THR A 245 -12.95 -10.15 1.89
N ALA A 246 -13.62 -11.10 2.55
CA ALA A 246 -14.89 -10.85 3.22
C ALA A 246 -14.74 -9.85 4.38
N MET A 247 -13.67 -9.96 5.17
CA MET A 247 -13.38 -9.02 6.26
C MET A 247 -13.22 -7.59 5.72
N VAL A 248 -12.43 -7.40 4.67
CA VAL A 248 -12.22 -6.08 4.04
C VAL A 248 -13.53 -5.51 3.51
N ALA A 249 -14.34 -6.32 2.82
CA ALA A 249 -15.61 -5.85 2.26
C ALA A 249 -16.57 -5.35 3.35
N VAL A 250 -16.70 -6.12 4.44
CA VAL A 250 -17.56 -5.76 5.57
C VAL A 250 -17.06 -4.52 6.28
N THR A 251 -15.76 -4.44 6.61
CA THR A 251 -15.23 -3.30 7.36
C THR A 251 -15.19 -2.02 6.54
N ALA A 252 -15.02 -2.10 5.22
CA ALA A 252 -15.09 -0.93 4.34
C ALA A 252 -16.48 -0.32 4.28
N VAL A 253 -17.51 -1.14 4.11
CA VAL A 253 -18.91 -0.69 4.03
C VAL A 253 -19.35 -0.13 5.38
N LEU A 254 -19.19 -0.92 6.46
CA LEU A 254 -19.58 -0.48 7.81
C LEU A 254 -18.77 0.73 8.28
N GLY A 255 -17.48 0.77 7.97
CA GLY A 255 -16.63 1.91 8.28
C GLY A 255 -17.07 3.18 7.55
N THR A 256 -17.53 3.07 6.30
CA THR A 256 -18.04 4.22 5.54
C THR A 256 -19.34 4.76 6.14
N PHE A 257 -20.26 3.88 6.57
CA PHE A 257 -21.47 4.30 7.28
C PHE A 257 -21.14 4.98 8.61
N ALA A 258 -20.17 4.45 9.36
CA ALA A 258 -19.67 5.06 10.57
C ALA A 258 -19.11 6.48 10.31
N MET A 259 -18.34 6.67 9.23
CA MET A 259 -17.88 8.01 8.83
C MET A 259 -19.04 8.98 8.55
N GLY A 260 -20.09 8.51 7.87
CA GLY A 260 -21.28 9.32 7.58
C GLY A 260 -22.10 9.73 8.80
N LEU A 261 -21.99 9.02 9.93
CA LEU A 261 -22.58 9.45 11.21
C LEU A 261 -21.76 10.56 11.89
N MET A 262 -20.46 10.65 11.59
CA MET A 262 -19.52 11.53 12.28
C MET A 262 -19.24 12.83 11.52
N PHE A 263 -19.32 12.81 10.20
CA PHE A 263 -19.03 13.94 9.32
C PHE A 263 -20.19 14.18 8.36
N ASP A 264 -20.44 15.45 8.07
CA ASP A 264 -21.41 15.84 7.05
C ASP A 264 -20.94 15.33 5.68
N PRO A 265 -21.69 14.44 5.02
CA PRO A 265 -21.33 13.93 3.69
C PRO A 265 -21.29 15.02 2.61
N ASN A 266 -21.98 16.15 2.81
CA ASN A 266 -22.04 17.26 1.86
C ASN A 266 -20.97 18.32 2.10
N ASN A 267 -20.32 18.30 3.28
CA ASN A 267 -19.28 19.26 3.65
C ASN A 267 -18.09 18.55 4.31
N VAL A 268 -17.46 17.69 3.53
CA VAL A 268 -16.30 16.90 3.95
C VAL A 268 -15.09 17.83 4.17
N PRO A 269 -14.41 17.78 5.33
CA PRO A 269 -13.20 18.59 5.58
C PRO A 269 -12.11 18.34 4.55
N LYS A 270 -11.49 19.42 4.04
CA LYS A 270 -10.46 19.34 2.98
C LYS A 270 -9.22 18.56 3.40
N ASP A 271 -8.90 18.55 4.69
CA ASP A 271 -7.75 17.87 5.28
C ASP A 271 -8.12 16.49 5.86
N LEU A 272 -9.34 15.98 5.61
CA LEU A 272 -9.81 14.72 6.18
C LEU A 272 -8.92 13.53 5.80
N MET A 273 -8.32 13.52 4.60
CA MET A 273 -7.35 12.47 4.21
C MET A 273 -6.08 12.48 5.07
N MET A 274 -5.68 13.65 5.58
CA MET A 274 -4.47 13.82 6.40
C MET A 274 -4.76 13.61 7.89
N ASN A 275 -5.82 14.23 8.40
CA ASN A 275 -6.12 14.31 9.83
C ASN A 275 -7.35 13.49 10.25
N GLY A 276 -8.11 12.93 9.32
CA GLY A 276 -9.45 12.41 9.58
C GLY A 276 -9.49 11.27 10.59
N ALA A 277 -8.46 10.42 10.62
CA ALA A 277 -8.39 9.38 11.65
C ALA A 277 -8.34 9.97 13.08
N TYR A 278 -7.59 11.06 13.29
CA TYR A 278 -7.52 11.73 14.58
C TYR A 278 -8.82 12.46 14.91
N TYR A 279 -9.47 13.10 13.93
CA TYR A 279 -10.80 13.69 14.09
C TYR A 279 -11.84 12.65 14.50
N CYS A 280 -11.79 11.45 13.90
CA CYS A 280 -12.63 10.34 14.27
C CYS A 280 -12.44 9.96 15.74
N PHE A 281 -11.20 9.70 16.17
CA PHE A 281 -10.94 9.34 17.57
C PHE A 281 -11.23 10.49 18.55
N ALA A 282 -11.12 11.75 18.13
CA ALA A 282 -11.51 12.90 18.93
C ALA A 282 -13.02 12.97 19.16
N LYS A 283 -13.81 12.82 18.10
CA LYS A 283 -15.28 12.76 18.18
C LYS A 283 -15.74 11.53 18.95
N LEU A 284 -15.10 10.38 18.73
CA LEU A 284 -15.40 9.16 19.49
C LEU A 284 -15.14 9.35 20.99
N GLY A 285 -14.02 9.98 21.33
CA GLY A 285 -13.72 10.30 22.73
C GLY A 285 -14.73 11.24 23.37
N ALA A 286 -15.28 12.18 22.61
CA ALA A 286 -16.38 13.04 23.05
C ALA A 286 -17.70 12.26 23.23
N TYR A 287 -18.05 11.36 22.30
CA TYR A 287 -19.27 10.54 22.39
C TYR A 287 -19.32 9.67 23.65
N TYR A 288 -18.16 9.19 24.11
CA TYR A 288 -18.04 8.29 25.27
C TYR A 288 -17.52 8.98 26.54
N GLY A 289 -17.34 10.31 26.53
CA GLY A 289 -16.91 11.07 27.70
C GLY A 289 -15.45 10.82 28.13
N VAL A 290 -14.61 10.24 27.27
CA VAL A 290 -13.18 9.97 27.54
C VAL A 290 -12.23 11.04 26.99
N GLY A 291 -12.78 12.15 26.48
CA GLY A 291 -12.03 13.31 26.02
C GLY A 291 -11.05 12.97 24.89
N ARG A 292 -9.78 13.36 25.05
CA ARG A 292 -8.72 13.18 24.03
C ARG A 292 -7.93 11.87 24.18
N ALA A 293 -8.30 11.00 25.11
CA ALA A 293 -7.54 9.76 25.39
C ALA A 293 -7.38 8.88 24.14
N PHE A 294 -8.45 8.67 23.36
CA PHE A 294 -8.39 7.88 22.14
C PHE A 294 -7.48 8.51 21.06
N VAL A 295 -7.43 9.84 20.98
CA VAL A 295 -6.54 10.56 20.04
C VAL A 295 -5.08 10.28 20.39
N ILE A 296 -4.71 10.43 21.67
CA ILE A 296 -3.34 10.24 22.14
C ILE A 296 -2.90 8.80 21.94
N LEU A 297 -3.73 7.83 22.34
CA LEU A 297 -3.45 6.40 22.15
C LEU A 297 -3.25 6.07 20.66
N TYR A 298 -4.17 6.53 19.80
CA TYR A 298 -4.04 6.33 18.36
C TYR A 298 -2.77 6.99 17.81
N ALA A 299 -2.47 8.22 18.21
CA ALA A 299 -1.32 8.98 17.73
C ALA A 299 0.02 8.33 18.11
N ILE A 300 0.16 7.83 19.34
CA ILE A 300 1.36 7.10 19.78
C ILE A 300 1.53 5.80 18.98
N CYS A 301 0.46 5.02 18.84
CA CYS A 301 0.50 3.79 18.06
C CYS A 301 0.80 4.06 16.59
N GLN A 302 0.22 5.12 16.02
CA GLN A 302 0.49 5.53 14.64
C GLN A 302 1.94 5.98 14.46
N PHE A 303 2.50 6.74 15.40
CA PHE A 303 3.91 7.15 15.37
C PHE A 303 4.85 5.94 15.30
N PHE A 304 4.71 5.01 16.24
CA PHE A 304 5.55 3.81 16.29
C PHE A 304 5.29 2.85 15.13
N GLY A 305 4.04 2.69 14.71
CA GLY A 305 3.64 1.87 13.56
C GLY A 305 4.24 2.38 12.26
N GLN A 306 4.20 3.70 12.02
CA GLN A 306 4.76 4.31 10.82
C GLN A 306 6.29 4.32 10.84
N ALA A 307 6.92 4.55 11.99
CA ALA A 307 8.38 4.42 12.18
C ALA A 307 8.89 3.01 11.86
N ALA A 308 8.24 1.98 12.40
CA ALA A 308 8.58 0.60 12.12
C ALA A 308 8.35 0.21 10.66
N THR A 309 7.21 0.64 10.10
CA THR A 309 6.89 0.39 8.68
C THR A 309 7.91 1.04 7.76
N LEU A 310 8.34 2.28 8.06
CA LEU A 310 9.36 2.98 7.29
C LEU A 310 10.69 2.20 7.31
N ALA A 311 11.18 1.82 8.48
CA ALA A 311 12.42 1.06 8.62
C ALA A 311 12.38 -0.27 7.83
N ILE A 312 11.27 -1.01 7.90
CA ILE A 312 11.08 -2.26 7.17
C ILE A 312 10.99 -2.03 5.66
N SER A 313 10.28 -0.98 5.24
CA SER A 313 10.04 -0.69 3.82
C SER A 313 11.28 -0.18 3.08
N ILE A 314 12.29 0.31 3.81
CA ILE A 314 13.60 0.66 3.23
C ILE A 314 14.37 -0.61 2.86
N ASP A 315 14.36 -1.62 3.74
CA ASP A 315 15.24 -2.79 3.63
C ASP A 315 14.62 -3.95 2.83
N ALA A 316 13.33 -4.25 3.05
CA ALA A 316 12.73 -5.47 2.50
C ALA A 316 12.61 -5.46 0.95
N PRO A 317 12.12 -4.39 0.29
CA PRO A 317 11.90 -4.44 -1.16
C PRO A 317 13.21 -4.51 -1.96
N ILE A 318 14.28 -3.87 -1.48
CA ILE A 318 15.59 -3.92 -2.13
C ILE A 318 16.26 -5.28 -1.96
N LYS A 319 16.19 -5.88 -0.76
CA LYS A 319 16.71 -7.23 -0.55
C LYS A 319 15.97 -8.25 -1.40
N PHE A 320 14.66 -8.11 -1.51
CA PHE A 320 13.83 -8.95 -2.36
C PHE A 320 14.17 -8.79 -3.85
N LEU A 321 14.39 -7.56 -4.32
CA LEU A 321 14.86 -7.32 -5.68
C LEU A 321 16.18 -8.03 -5.94
N LEU A 322 17.13 -8.00 -5.01
CA LEU A 322 18.49 -8.50 -5.22
C LEU A 322 18.68 -9.99 -4.87
N SER A 323 17.76 -10.62 -4.13
CA SER A 323 17.93 -12.00 -3.65
C SER A 323 17.75 -13.07 -4.72
N ASP A 324 16.96 -12.79 -5.77
CA ASP A 324 16.67 -13.76 -6.85
C ASP A 324 16.84 -13.13 -8.25
N VAL A 325 17.62 -12.04 -8.33
CA VAL A 325 17.88 -11.40 -9.61
C VAL A 325 18.93 -12.15 -10.39
N ASP A 326 18.62 -12.42 -11.64
CA ASP A 326 19.60 -12.95 -12.58
C ASP A 326 20.72 -11.90 -12.78
N PRO A 327 21.99 -12.23 -12.48
CA PRO A 327 23.12 -11.32 -12.65
C PRO A 327 23.23 -10.75 -14.07
N LYS A 328 22.57 -11.38 -15.06
CA LYS A 328 22.48 -10.86 -16.42
C LYS A 328 21.83 -9.47 -16.49
N PHE A 329 20.95 -9.10 -15.56
CA PHE A 329 20.16 -7.87 -15.62
C PHE A 329 20.56 -6.78 -14.62
N VAL A 330 21.47 -7.07 -13.68
CA VAL A 330 21.91 -6.11 -12.66
C VAL A 330 23.44 -5.97 -12.67
N PRO A 331 23.97 -4.73 -12.69
CA PRO A 331 25.41 -4.48 -12.57
C PRO A 331 25.99 -5.09 -11.28
N HIS A 332 27.19 -5.68 -11.34
CA HIS A 332 27.92 -6.19 -10.17
C HIS A 332 28.15 -5.08 -9.14
N SER A 333 28.36 -3.85 -9.59
CA SER A 333 28.41 -2.67 -8.71
C SER A 333 27.15 -2.43 -7.89
N PHE A 334 25.97 -2.88 -8.35
CA PHE A 334 24.70 -2.71 -7.67
C PHE A 334 24.34 -3.87 -6.72
N THR A 335 24.95 -5.04 -6.91
CA THR A 335 24.82 -6.20 -6.01
C THR A 335 25.78 -6.15 -4.82
N LYS A 336 26.56 -5.07 -4.65
CA LYS A 336 27.49 -4.90 -3.53
C LYS A 336 26.76 -4.83 -2.18
N ILE A 337 27.14 -5.74 -1.30
CA ILE A 337 26.64 -5.86 0.07
C ILE A 337 27.78 -5.49 1.05
N ASN A 338 27.46 -4.78 2.13
CA ASN A 338 28.44 -4.48 3.19
C ASN A 338 28.57 -5.64 4.20
N GLU A 339 29.46 -5.51 5.19
CA GLU A 339 29.68 -6.50 6.26
C GLU A 339 28.39 -6.86 7.05
N LYS A 340 27.38 -5.99 7.01
CA LYS A 340 26.10 -6.16 7.72
C LYS A 340 24.99 -6.76 6.84
N GLY A 341 25.32 -7.22 5.62
CA GLY A 341 24.31 -7.81 4.73
C GLY A 341 23.41 -6.78 4.05
N ILE A 342 23.80 -5.49 4.02
CA ILE A 342 23.00 -4.40 3.44
C ILE A 342 23.46 -4.06 2.01
N PRO A 343 22.54 -4.01 1.02
CA PRO A 343 22.86 -3.58 -0.34
C PRO A 343 23.12 -2.07 -0.45
N VAL A 344 24.40 -1.69 -0.44
CA VAL A 344 24.82 -0.28 -0.32
C VAL A 344 24.33 0.58 -1.48
N SER A 345 24.44 0.08 -2.71
CA SER A 345 24.14 0.84 -3.92
C SER A 345 22.65 1.17 -4.05
N GLY A 346 21.76 0.22 -3.72
CA GLY A 346 20.35 0.53 -3.80
C GLY A 346 19.81 1.28 -2.56
N TYR A 347 20.46 1.21 -1.39
CA TYR A 347 20.19 2.16 -0.29
C TYR A 347 20.50 3.59 -0.72
N LYS A 348 21.66 3.82 -1.38
CA LYS A 348 22.02 5.13 -1.94
C LYS A 348 21.00 5.60 -2.97
N LEU A 349 20.62 4.74 -3.91
CA LEU A 349 19.64 5.11 -4.94
C LEU A 349 18.26 5.39 -4.32
N THR A 350 17.81 4.60 -3.35
CA THR A 350 16.59 4.87 -2.56
C THR A 350 16.68 6.24 -1.90
N GLY A 351 17.83 6.56 -1.29
CA GLY A 351 18.05 7.85 -0.63
C GLY A 351 17.92 9.02 -1.57
N ILE A 352 18.55 8.94 -2.74
CA ILE A 352 18.48 9.98 -3.78
C ILE A 352 17.04 10.16 -4.26
N LEU A 353 16.38 9.06 -4.66
CA LEU A 353 15.04 9.13 -5.24
C LEU A 353 14.00 9.66 -4.25
N VAL A 354 14.03 9.19 -2.99
CA VAL A 354 13.11 9.67 -1.95
C VAL A 354 13.41 11.13 -1.58
N SER A 355 14.69 11.53 -1.50
CA SER A 355 15.05 12.93 -1.19
C SER A 355 14.52 13.90 -2.25
N ILE A 356 14.67 13.55 -3.53
CA ILE A 356 14.11 14.32 -4.64
C ILE A 356 12.60 14.43 -4.51
N LEU A 357 11.92 13.32 -4.22
CA LEU A 357 10.46 13.28 -4.12
C LEU A 357 9.91 13.96 -2.85
N ILE A 358 10.71 14.13 -1.81
CA ILE A 358 10.35 14.93 -0.63
C ILE A 358 10.49 16.44 -0.94
N ILE A 359 11.58 16.86 -1.58
CA ILE A 359 11.91 18.28 -1.75
C ILE A 359 11.25 18.93 -2.95
N VAL A 360 11.30 18.30 -4.14
CA VAL A 360 10.82 18.92 -5.38
C VAL A 360 9.35 19.32 -5.31
N PRO A 361 8.41 18.51 -4.78
CA PRO A 361 7.01 18.91 -4.68
C PRO A 361 6.77 20.12 -3.78
N ALA A 362 7.60 20.31 -2.76
CA ALA A 362 7.50 21.44 -1.81
C ALA A 362 7.73 22.80 -2.48
N LEU A 363 8.39 22.82 -3.64
CA LEU A 363 8.66 24.04 -4.41
C LEU A 363 7.43 24.52 -5.20
N GLY A 364 6.52 23.61 -5.56
CA GLY A 364 5.34 23.91 -6.38
C GLY A 364 4.00 23.79 -5.65
N ILE A 365 3.95 23.07 -4.51
CA ILE A 365 2.74 22.88 -3.71
C ILE A 365 2.83 23.74 -2.44
N GLY A 366 1.95 24.74 -2.36
CA GLY A 366 2.03 25.84 -1.39
C GLY A 366 1.52 25.56 0.02
N ASP A 367 0.92 24.40 0.28
CA ASP A 367 0.41 24.02 1.61
C ASP A 367 0.61 22.52 1.90
N MET A 368 0.67 22.19 3.20
CA MET A 368 0.96 20.83 3.65
C MET A 368 -0.17 19.84 3.32
N THR A 369 -1.43 20.26 3.45
CA THR A 369 -2.58 19.39 3.19
C THR A 369 -2.60 18.94 1.73
N THR A 370 -2.46 19.89 0.81
CA THR A 370 -2.39 19.59 -0.63
C THR A 370 -1.19 18.73 -0.95
N LEU A 371 -0.02 18.97 -0.35
CA LEU A 371 1.18 18.16 -0.57
C LEU A 371 1.00 16.72 -0.08
N TYR A 372 0.45 16.54 1.12
CA TYR A 372 0.13 15.23 1.69
C TYR A 372 -0.83 14.45 0.80
N ILE A 373 -1.93 15.09 0.39
CA ILE A 373 -2.96 14.50 -0.47
C ILE A 373 -2.38 14.17 -1.85
N TRP A 374 -1.56 15.05 -2.41
CA TRP A 374 -0.87 14.79 -3.67
C TRP A 374 0.02 13.55 -3.56
N LEU A 375 0.81 13.42 -2.49
CA LEU A 375 1.69 12.26 -2.31
C LEU A 375 0.89 10.97 -2.06
N LEU A 376 -0.26 11.05 -1.37
CA LEU A 376 -1.21 9.93 -1.23
C LEU A 376 -1.74 9.49 -2.61
N ARG A 377 -2.15 10.45 -3.45
CA ARG A 377 -2.61 10.20 -4.81
C ARG A 377 -1.51 9.63 -5.70
N LEU A 378 -0.28 10.13 -5.56
CA LEU A 378 0.88 9.59 -6.28
C LEU A 378 1.14 8.13 -5.91
N ASN A 379 0.99 7.76 -4.63
CA ASN A 379 1.01 6.36 -4.22
C ASN A 379 -0.09 5.55 -4.92
N ALA A 380 -1.30 6.11 -5.03
CA ALA A 380 -2.40 5.47 -5.73
C ALA A 380 -2.22 5.35 -7.25
N ILE A 381 -1.31 6.12 -7.86
CA ILE A 381 -0.88 5.95 -9.25
C ILE A 381 0.18 4.85 -9.35
N CYS A 382 1.24 4.96 -8.54
CA CYS A 382 2.45 4.18 -8.66
C CYS A 382 2.31 2.74 -8.12
N MET A 383 1.74 2.57 -6.92
CA MET A 383 1.64 1.25 -6.29
C MET A 383 0.86 0.25 -7.15
N PRO A 384 -0.27 0.61 -7.79
CA PRO A 384 -0.97 -0.34 -8.64
C PRO A 384 -0.22 -0.81 -9.88
N LEU A 385 0.85 -0.12 -10.29
CA LEU A 385 1.72 -0.58 -11.37
C LEU A 385 2.41 -1.91 -11.01
N SER A 386 2.63 -2.21 -9.72
CA SER A 386 3.11 -3.54 -9.31
C SER A 386 2.04 -4.63 -9.43
N TYR A 387 0.75 -4.27 -9.32
CA TYR A 387 -0.35 -5.24 -9.43
C TYR A 387 -0.52 -5.73 -10.87
N LEU A 388 -0.14 -4.93 -11.86
CA LEU A 388 -0.13 -5.33 -13.27
C LEU A 388 0.69 -6.61 -13.50
N TRP A 389 1.79 -6.78 -12.77
CA TRP A 389 2.60 -8.01 -12.82
C TRP A 389 1.87 -9.22 -12.24
N VAL A 390 1.02 -9.03 -11.23
CA VAL A 390 0.19 -10.10 -10.67
C VAL A 390 -0.80 -10.61 -11.71
N PHE A 391 -1.49 -9.70 -12.40
CA PHE A 391 -2.44 -10.07 -13.44
C PHE A 391 -1.76 -10.67 -14.67
N LEU A 392 -0.58 -10.18 -15.02
CA LEU A 392 0.24 -10.75 -16.08
C LEU A 392 0.67 -12.19 -15.76
N ALA A 393 1.14 -12.44 -14.53
CA ALA A 393 1.49 -13.79 -14.06
C ALA A 393 0.28 -14.73 -14.11
N TYR A 394 -0.89 -14.26 -13.67
CA TYR A 394 -2.11 -15.07 -13.72
C TYR A 394 -2.54 -15.41 -15.14
N MET A 395 -2.51 -14.43 -16.05
CA MET A 395 -2.80 -14.65 -17.47
C MET A 395 -1.83 -15.66 -18.10
N ALA A 396 -0.53 -15.60 -17.74
CA ALA A 396 0.48 -16.55 -18.18
C ALA A 396 0.23 -17.95 -17.62
N LEU A 397 -0.07 -18.08 -16.32
CA LEU A 397 -0.46 -19.33 -15.68
C LEU A 397 -1.65 -19.99 -16.40
N LYS A 398 -2.70 -19.24 -16.72
CA LYS A 398 -3.86 -19.77 -17.46
C LYS A 398 -3.51 -20.22 -18.87
N ARG A 399 -2.57 -19.55 -19.53
CA ARG A 399 -2.07 -19.99 -20.85
C ARG A 399 -1.30 -21.30 -20.75
N ALA A 400 -0.50 -21.44 -19.69
CA ALA A 400 0.34 -22.59 -19.38
C ALA A 400 -0.37 -23.71 -18.58
N LYS A 401 -1.72 -23.74 -18.54
CA LYS A 401 -2.53 -24.66 -17.72
C LYS A 401 -2.10 -26.15 -17.75
N LYS A 402 -1.50 -26.64 -18.84
CA LYS A 402 -1.04 -28.04 -18.93
C LYS A 402 0.23 -28.33 -18.10
N ALA A 403 1.03 -27.31 -17.79
CA ALA A 403 2.30 -27.45 -17.07
C ALA A 403 2.14 -27.36 -15.54
N TYR A 404 1.02 -26.83 -15.05
CA TYR A 404 0.81 -26.54 -13.64
C TYR A 404 -0.52 -27.12 -13.14
N SER A 405 -0.49 -27.74 -11.96
CA SER A 405 -1.68 -28.18 -11.23
C SER A 405 -1.79 -27.41 -9.93
N SER A 406 -3.00 -26.95 -9.62
CA SER A 406 -3.34 -26.34 -8.33
C SER A 406 -4.40 -27.18 -7.62
N SER A 407 -4.44 -27.15 -6.28
CA SER A 407 -5.58 -27.69 -5.52
C SER A 407 -6.74 -26.70 -5.41
N TYR A 408 -6.48 -25.41 -5.67
CA TYR A 408 -7.48 -24.34 -5.70
C TYR A 408 -7.47 -23.60 -7.05
N TYR A 409 -8.65 -23.44 -7.65
CA TYR A 409 -8.82 -22.66 -8.89
C TYR A 409 -9.91 -21.62 -8.67
N LEU A 410 -9.64 -20.36 -9.03
CA LEU A 410 -10.71 -19.37 -9.21
C LEU A 410 -11.64 -19.83 -10.35
N THR A 411 -11.04 -20.29 -11.45
CA THR A 411 -11.78 -20.92 -12.55
C THR A 411 -10.92 -21.96 -13.25
N LYS A 412 -11.53 -23.11 -13.58
CA LYS A 412 -10.86 -24.15 -14.37
C LYS A 412 -10.77 -23.78 -15.85
N SER A 413 -11.54 -22.80 -16.32
CA SER A 413 -11.54 -22.39 -17.74
C SER A 413 -10.33 -21.51 -18.06
N LYS A 414 -9.57 -21.88 -19.10
CA LYS A 414 -8.43 -21.08 -19.60
C LYS A 414 -8.91 -19.71 -20.12
N GLY A 415 -9.98 -19.69 -20.92
CA GLY A 415 -10.51 -18.46 -21.52
C GLY A 415 -11.06 -17.50 -20.47
N THR A 416 -11.93 -18.01 -19.59
CA THR A 416 -12.53 -17.21 -18.51
C THR A 416 -11.46 -16.67 -17.56
N GLY A 417 -10.50 -17.49 -17.14
CA GLY A 417 -9.41 -17.04 -16.27
C GLY A 417 -8.55 -15.96 -16.93
N PHE A 418 -8.22 -16.13 -18.21
CA PHE A 418 -7.49 -15.11 -18.96
C PHE A 418 -8.28 -13.79 -19.05
N MET A 419 -9.58 -13.84 -19.35
CA MET A 419 -10.44 -12.65 -19.43
C MET A 419 -10.55 -11.92 -18.10
N ILE A 420 -10.69 -12.64 -16.97
CA ILE A 420 -10.72 -12.03 -15.63
C ILE A 420 -9.38 -11.35 -15.32
N GLY A 421 -8.25 -12.01 -15.60
CA GLY A 421 -6.93 -11.41 -15.43
C GLY A 421 -6.74 -10.17 -16.29
N PHE A 422 -7.15 -10.22 -17.55
CA PHE A 422 -7.10 -9.08 -18.47
C PHE A 422 -7.98 -7.92 -18.01
N TRP A 423 -9.19 -8.21 -17.52
CA TRP A 423 -10.09 -7.19 -16.97
C TRP A 423 -9.45 -6.44 -15.81
N CYS A 424 -8.92 -7.16 -14.81
CA CYS A 424 -8.25 -6.52 -13.68
C CYS A 424 -7.01 -5.72 -14.13
N PHE A 425 -6.22 -6.26 -15.07
CA PHE A 425 -5.09 -5.53 -15.66
C PHE A 425 -5.51 -4.21 -16.33
N ALA A 426 -6.57 -4.25 -17.14
CA ALA A 426 -7.08 -3.09 -17.86
C ALA A 426 -7.68 -2.06 -16.91
N LEU A 427 -8.47 -2.49 -15.92
CA LEU A 427 -9.05 -1.61 -14.91
C LEU A 427 -7.98 -0.94 -14.05
N THR A 428 -6.96 -1.67 -13.61
CA THR A 428 -5.83 -1.08 -12.85
C THR A 428 -5.07 -0.06 -13.70
N THR A 429 -4.79 -0.39 -14.96
CA THR A 429 -4.10 0.53 -15.88
C THR A 429 -4.94 1.79 -16.08
N PHE A 430 -6.24 1.64 -16.34
CA PHE A 430 -7.18 2.74 -16.48
C PHE A 430 -7.24 3.61 -15.22
N ALA A 431 -7.37 3.00 -14.03
CA ALA A 431 -7.41 3.72 -12.77
C ALA A 431 -6.11 4.49 -12.49
N SER A 432 -4.94 3.90 -12.74
CA SER A 432 -3.64 4.58 -12.60
C SER A 432 -3.51 5.75 -13.58
N LEU A 433 -3.93 5.60 -14.84
CA LEU A 433 -3.89 6.68 -15.82
C LEU A 433 -4.84 7.82 -15.46
N MET A 434 -6.09 7.49 -15.07
CA MET A 434 -7.06 8.48 -14.61
C MET A 434 -6.61 9.20 -13.33
N GLY A 435 -5.92 8.48 -12.43
CA GLY A 435 -5.32 9.05 -11.23
C GLY A 435 -4.22 10.07 -11.50
N MET A 436 -3.61 10.06 -12.70
CA MET A 436 -2.60 11.08 -13.06
C MET A 436 -3.20 12.48 -13.16
N VAL A 437 -4.50 12.59 -13.45
CA VAL A 437 -5.22 13.86 -13.49
C VAL A 437 -5.42 14.40 -12.07
N PRO A 438 -4.87 15.57 -11.73
CA PRO A 438 -5.06 16.17 -10.41
C PRO A 438 -6.53 16.45 -10.13
N TYR A 439 -6.91 16.25 -8.87
CA TYR A 439 -8.27 16.44 -8.38
C TYR A 439 -8.20 17.18 -7.03
N GLY A 440 -9.21 18.00 -6.76
CA GLY A 440 -9.29 18.80 -5.54
C GLY A 440 -8.44 20.08 -5.59
N VAL A 441 -7.89 20.40 -6.77
CA VAL A 441 -7.18 21.66 -7.07
C VAL A 441 -7.83 22.31 -8.30
N GLU A 442 -7.78 23.64 -8.36
CA GLU A 442 -8.37 24.40 -9.47
C GLU A 442 -7.78 23.98 -10.82
N MET A 443 -8.65 23.55 -11.74
CA MET A 443 -8.25 23.04 -13.04
C MET A 443 -7.48 24.11 -13.83
N TYR A 444 -6.39 23.70 -14.48
CA TYR A 444 -5.51 24.58 -15.27
C TYR A 444 -4.73 25.65 -14.50
N SER A 445 -4.80 25.67 -13.15
CA SER A 445 -3.89 26.47 -12.33
C SER A 445 -2.43 26.02 -12.46
N SER A 446 -1.48 26.86 -12.04
CA SER A 446 -0.05 26.52 -12.01
C SER A 446 0.21 25.26 -11.16
N THR A 447 -0.45 25.15 -10.00
CA THR A 447 -0.36 23.97 -9.12
C THR A 447 -0.96 22.73 -9.79
N TRP A 448 -2.06 22.86 -10.55
CA TRP A 448 -2.63 21.75 -11.30
C TRP A 448 -1.66 21.21 -12.34
N TRP A 449 -1.07 22.08 -13.16
CA TRP A 449 -0.07 21.66 -14.15
C TRP A 449 1.17 21.05 -13.50
N PHE A 450 1.65 21.63 -12.40
CA PHE A 450 2.76 21.09 -11.64
C PHE A 450 2.46 19.66 -11.14
N GLN A 451 1.30 19.44 -10.52
CA GLN A 451 0.88 18.12 -10.06
C GLN A 451 0.72 17.13 -11.22
N MET A 452 0.10 17.55 -12.32
CA MET A 452 -0.09 16.70 -13.51
C MET A 452 1.26 16.24 -14.07
N ILE A 453 2.22 17.15 -14.23
CA ILE A 453 3.57 16.84 -14.71
C ILE A 453 4.24 15.84 -13.75
N MET A 454 4.19 16.10 -12.45
CA MET A 454 4.81 15.22 -11.45
C MET A 454 4.16 13.83 -11.42
N ASN A 455 2.84 13.76 -11.58
CA ASN A 455 2.07 12.50 -11.61
C ASN A 455 2.44 11.61 -12.81
N VAL A 456 2.85 12.20 -13.93
CA VAL A 456 3.29 11.47 -15.14
C VAL A 456 4.79 11.19 -15.08
N VAL A 457 5.59 12.22 -14.82
CA VAL A 457 7.05 12.15 -14.88
C VAL A 457 7.60 11.20 -13.81
N THR A 458 7.04 11.22 -12.60
CA THR A 458 7.54 10.38 -11.50
C THR A 458 7.49 8.88 -11.82
N PRO A 459 6.33 8.27 -12.15
CA PRO A 459 6.29 6.85 -12.50
C PRO A 459 7.13 6.54 -13.75
N VAL A 460 7.15 7.43 -14.76
CA VAL A 460 7.95 7.24 -15.98
C VAL A 460 9.45 7.17 -15.66
N ILE A 461 9.97 8.08 -14.84
CA ILE A 461 11.37 8.08 -14.42
C ILE A 461 11.68 6.84 -13.58
N LEU A 462 10.84 6.53 -12.57
CA LEU A 462 11.05 5.40 -11.67
C LEU A 462 11.12 4.07 -12.43
N LEU A 463 10.20 3.84 -13.38
CA LEU A 463 10.23 2.64 -14.23
C LEU A 463 11.36 2.70 -15.26
N GLY A 464 11.61 3.86 -15.85
CA GLY A 464 12.61 4.10 -16.88
C GLY A 464 14.04 3.81 -16.41
N ILE A 465 14.38 4.12 -15.16
CA ILE A 465 15.69 3.77 -14.58
C ILE A 465 15.93 2.25 -14.66
N GLY A 466 14.91 1.43 -14.48
CA GLY A 466 15.02 -0.03 -14.56
C GLY A 466 15.41 -0.55 -15.95
N LEU A 467 15.06 0.17 -17.01
CA LEU A 467 15.45 -0.17 -18.38
C LEU A 467 16.95 0.03 -18.63
N ILE A 468 17.60 0.92 -17.87
CA ILE A 468 19.02 1.25 -18.00
C ILE A 468 19.90 0.14 -17.37
N PHE A 469 19.41 -0.54 -16.34
CA PHE A 469 20.18 -1.51 -15.57
C PHE A 469 20.70 -2.71 -16.39
N PRO A 470 19.89 -3.38 -17.24
CA PRO A 470 20.38 -4.43 -18.11
C PRO A 470 21.49 -3.98 -19.08
N ILE A 471 21.42 -2.71 -19.54
CA ILE A 471 22.43 -2.14 -20.44
C ILE A 471 23.75 -1.91 -19.68
N LEU A 472 23.66 -1.37 -18.45
CA LEU A 472 24.82 -1.19 -17.58
C LEU A 472 25.46 -2.53 -17.20
N ALA A 473 24.65 -3.53 -16.87
CA ALA A 473 25.11 -4.88 -16.52
C ALA A 473 25.87 -5.52 -17.68
N ARG A 474 25.34 -5.39 -18.91
CA ARG A 474 26.01 -5.86 -20.12
C ARG A 474 27.36 -5.16 -20.34
N ARG A 475 27.41 -3.83 -20.23
CA ARG A 475 28.65 -3.05 -20.39
C ARG A 475 29.70 -3.39 -19.32
N GLU A 476 29.28 -3.67 -18.09
CA GLU A 476 30.19 -4.07 -17.01
C GLU A 476 30.77 -5.46 -17.27
N ARG A 477 29.97 -6.42 -17.71
CA ARG A 477 30.47 -7.75 -18.12
C ARG A 477 31.42 -7.70 -19.30
N GLU A 478 31.10 -6.88 -20.32
CA GLU A 478 31.99 -6.64 -21.46
C GLU A 478 33.34 -6.05 -21.01
N ARG A 479 33.35 -5.17 -20.00
CA ARG A 479 34.59 -4.64 -19.40
C ARG A 479 35.37 -5.66 -18.57
N LEU A 480 34.67 -6.57 -17.91
CA LEU A 480 35.26 -7.63 -17.06
C LEU A 480 35.71 -8.86 -17.86
N GLY A 481 35.43 -8.92 -19.17
CA GLY A 481 35.76 -10.06 -20.01
C GLY A 481 34.86 -11.29 -19.79
N GLU A 482 33.72 -11.12 -19.11
CA GLU A 482 32.73 -12.18 -18.90
C GLU A 482 31.86 -12.30 -20.16
N THR A 483 32.13 -13.30 -21.01
CA THR A 483 31.31 -13.58 -22.20
C THR A 483 29.95 -14.23 -21.84
N ALA A 484 28.94 -13.97 -22.67
CA ALA A 484 27.49 -14.00 -22.40
C ALA A 484 26.84 -15.36 -22.03
#